data_AF-A0A6V7I077-F1
#
_entry.id   AF-A0A6V7I077-F1
#
_cell.length_a   1.000
_cell.length_b   1.000
_cell.length_c   1.000
_cell.angle_alpha   90.00
_cell.angle_beta   90.00
_cell.angle_gamma   90.00
#
_symmetry.space_group_name_H-M   'P 1'
#
loop_
_entity.id
_entity.type
_entity.pdbx_description
1 polymer ?
#
loop_
_entity_poly.entity_id
_entity_poly.type
_entity_poly.pdbx_seq_one_letter_code
_entity_poly.pdbx_strand_id
1 'polypeptide(L)' 'EADIAVASMTITSERERVIDFSKPFMSLGISIMIKKPIKQKPGVFSFLNPLSKEIWVCVIFSYIGVSIVLFIVS' A
#
# COMPACT_ATOMS: atom_id res chain seq x y z
N GLU A 1 -9.53 18.23 -44.41
CA GLU A 1 -8.96 19.32 -43.60
C GLU A 1 -9.97 19.70 -42.52
N ALA A 2 -9.52 20.24 -41.39
CA ALA A 2 -10.39 20.61 -40.28
C ALA A 2 -9.99 21.98 -39.75
N ASP A 3 -10.96 22.85 -39.52
CA ASP A 3 -10.72 24.24 -39.11
C ASP A 3 -10.64 24.40 -37.59
N ILE A 4 -11.17 23.43 -36.83
CA ILE A 4 -11.19 23.42 -35.36
C ILE A 4 -11.19 21.99 -34.81
N ALA A 5 -10.59 21.80 -33.64
CA ALA A 5 -10.64 20.53 -32.91
C ALA A 5 -11.14 20.75 -31.47
N VAL A 6 -12.14 19.96 -31.06
CA VAL A 6 -12.68 19.95 -29.69
C VAL A 6 -12.33 18.61 -29.05
N ALA A 7 -11.32 18.60 -28.18
CA ALA A 7 -10.83 17.39 -27.52
C ALA A 7 -10.10 17.72 -26.21
N SER A 8 -9.84 16.71 -25.37
CA SER A 8 -8.94 16.83 -24.22
C SER A 8 -7.49 16.85 -24.68
N MET A 9 -7.05 18.00 -25.18
CA MET A 9 -5.70 18.20 -25.72
C MET A 9 -4.84 19.02 -24.76
N THR A 10 -3.69 18.48 -24.39
CA THR A 10 -2.68 19.21 -23.61
C THR A 10 -2.02 20.28 -24.47
N ILE A 11 -2.01 21.52 -23.97
CA ILE A 11 -1.29 22.66 -24.55
C ILE A 11 0.22 22.45 -24.28
N THR A 12 1.03 22.43 -25.33
CA THR A 12 2.49 22.32 -25.25
C THR A 12 3.14 23.35 -26.16
N SER A 13 4.36 23.81 -25.83
CA SER A 13 5.06 24.86 -26.60
C SER A 13 5.30 24.47 -28.06
N GLU A 14 5.61 23.20 -28.34
CA GLU A 14 5.80 22.72 -29.71
C GLU A 14 4.51 22.76 -30.53
N ARG A 15 3.34 22.55 -29.91
CA ARG A 15 2.04 22.62 -30.58
C ARG A 15 1.60 24.06 -30.82
N GLU A 16 1.89 24.95 -29.88
CA GLU A 16 1.59 26.38 -29.98
C GLU A 16 2.35 27.06 -31.14
N ARG A 17 3.46 26.47 -31.64
CA ARG A 17 4.18 26.98 -32.82
C ARG A 17 3.45 26.77 -34.15
N VAL A 18 2.49 25.85 -34.21
CA VAL A 18 1.82 25.45 -35.46
C VAL A 18 0.32 25.67 -35.47
N ILE A 19 -0.31 25.81 -34.29
CA ILE A 19 -1.74 26.08 -34.12
C ILE A 19 -1.97 27.04 -32.96
N ASP A 20 -3.04 27.83 -33.05
CA ASP A 20 -3.46 28.72 -31.96
C ASP A 20 -4.38 27.99 -30.97
N PHE A 21 -4.17 28.23 -29.67
CA PHE A 21 -5.02 27.72 -28.60
C PHE A 21 -5.87 28.84 -27.98
N SER A 22 -7.07 28.48 -27.51
CA SER A 22 -7.85 29.33 -26.61
C SER A 22 -7.27 29.28 -25.19
N LYS A 23 -7.80 30.14 -24.28
CA LYS A 23 -7.45 30.06 -22.87
C LYS A 23 -7.86 28.70 -22.30
N PRO A 24 -7.03 28.06 -21.46
CA PRO A 24 -7.32 26.76 -20.89
C PRO A 24 -8.64 26.80 -20.10
N PHE A 25 -9.55 25.89 -20.42
CA PHE A 25 -10.85 25.77 -19.73
C PHE A 25 -10.76 24.92 -18.46
N MET A 26 -9.68 24.16 -18.30
CA MET A 26 -9.42 23.30 -17.14
C MET A 26 -7.91 23.25 -16.86
N SER A 27 -7.53 23.40 -15.58
CA SER A 27 -6.15 23.21 -15.13
C SER A 27 -6.00 21.80 -14.57
N LEU A 28 -5.14 20.99 -15.19
CA LEU A 28 -4.82 19.62 -14.77
C LEU A 28 -3.31 19.43 -14.75
N GLY A 29 -2.86 18.46 -13.97
CA GLY A 29 -1.48 17.96 -13.95
C GLY A 29 -1.43 16.45 -14.04
N ILE A 30 -0.23 15.91 -14.27
CA ILE A 30 -0.01 14.46 -14.26
C ILE A 30 -0.16 13.95 -12.82
N SER A 31 -1.00 12.93 -12.62
CA SER A 31 -1.18 12.27 -11.33
C SER A 31 -1.10 10.76 -11.50
N ILE A 32 -0.70 10.06 -10.43
CA ILE A 32 -0.59 8.60 -10.42
C ILE A 32 -1.82 8.03 -9.73
N MET A 33 -2.57 7.21 -10.46
CA MET A 33 -3.67 6.43 -9.90
C MET A 33 -3.17 5.04 -9.53
N ILE A 34 -3.27 4.67 -8.25
CA ILE A 34 -3.00 3.31 -7.77
C ILE A 34 -4.29 2.63 -7.29
N LYS A 35 -4.34 1.31 -7.42
CA LYS A 35 -5.40 0.52 -6.80
C LYS A 35 -5.32 0.68 -5.29
N LYS A 36 -6.47 0.95 -4.64
CA LYS A 36 -6.57 1.00 -3.17
C LYS A 36 -6.01 -0.31 -2.58
N PRO A 37 -5.01 -0.26 -1.68
CA PRO A 37 -4.48 -1.48 -1.08
C PRO A 37 -5.58 -2.17 -0.29
N ILE A 38 -5.71 -3.48 -0.49
CA ILE A 38 -6.63 -4.30 0.28
C ILE A 38 -6.00 -4.45 1.67
N LYS A 39 -6.56 -3.74 2.67
CA LYS A 39 -6.20 -3.98 4.06
C LYS A 39 -6.62 -5.41 4.40
N GLN A 40 -5.65 -6.28 4.65
CA GLN A 40 -5.95 -7.63 5.13
C GLN A 40 -6.69 -7.50 6.46
N LYS A 41 -7.83 -8.20 6.60
CA LYS A 41 -8.54 -8.24 7.88
C LYS A 41 -7.62 -8.88 8.92
N PRO A 42 -7.55 -8.36 10.16
CA PRO A 42 -6.77 -9.01 11.20
C PRO A 42 -7.29 -10.44 11.37
N GLY A 43 -6.42 -11.43 11.16
CA GLY A 43 -6.74 -12.82 11.41
C GLY A 43 -6.91 -13.08 12.91
N VAL A 44 -7.52 -14.22 13.27
CA VAL A 44 -7.72 -14.62 14.69
C VAL A 44 -6.41 -14.71 15.49
N PHE A 45 -5.28 -14.96 14.80
CA PHE A 45 -3.94 -15.01 15.39
C PHE A 45 -3.20 -13.66 15.37
N SER A 46 -3.86 -12.55 15.01
CA SER A 46 -3.20 -11.23 14.99
C SER A 46 -2.74 -10.77 16.37
N PHE A 47 -3.28 -11.36 17.44
CA PHE A 47 -2.82 -11.13 18.81
C PHE A 47 -1.45 -11.78 19.11
N LEU A 48 -1.04 -12.80 18.35
CA LEU A 48 0.26 -13.47 18.51
C LEU A 48 1.38 -12.77 17.72
N ASN A 49 1.04 -11.91 16.76
CA ASN A 49 1.97 -11.16 15.92
C ASN A 49 2.98 -10.23 16.64
N PRO A 50 2.70 -9.61 17.80
CA PRO A 50 3.70 -8.75 18.45
C PRO A 50 4.89 -9.53 19.01
N LEU A 51 4.79 -10.85 19.13
CA LEU A 51 5.85 -11.70 19.63
C LEU A 51 6.37 -12.65 18.54
N SER A 52 7.70 -12.75 18.40
CA SER A 52 8.31 -13.66 17.42
C SER A 52 7.92 -15.11 17.69
N LYS A 53 7.79 -15.91 16.63
CA LYS A 53 7.53 -17.36 16.71
C LYS A 53 8.57 -18.08 17.56
N GLU A 54 9.82 -17.64 17.51
CA GLU A 54 10.92 -18.20 18.30
C GLU A 54 10.64 -18.07 19.79
N ILE A 55 10.17 -16.91 20.24
CA ILE A 55 9.90 -16.65 21.65
C ILE A 55 8.68 -17.46 22.12
N TRP A 56 7.66 -17.62 21.28
CA TRP A 56 6.54 -18.52 21.58
C TRP A 56 7.00 -19.96 21.84
N VAL A 57 7.93 -20.46 21.03
CA VAL A 57 8.54 -21.79 21.25
C VAL A 57 9.34 -21.83 22.54
N CYS A 58 10.13 -20.79 22.83
CA CYS A 58 10.87 -20.68 24.09
C CYS A 58 9.94 -20.67 25.32
N VAL A 59 8.81 -19.98 25.27
CA VAL A 59 7.82 -19.95 26.36
C VAL A 59 7.26 -21.34 26.63
N ILE A 60 6.88 -22.07 25.57
CA ILE A 60 6.39 -23.46 25.69
C ILE A 60 7.47 -24.37 26.28
N PHE A 61 8.71 -24.26 25.79
CA PHE A 61 9.83 -25.06 26.28
C PHE A 61 10.15 -24.77 27.75
N SER A 62 10.20 -23.48 28.13
CA SER A 62 10.40 -23.05 29.51
C SER A 62 9.31 -23.58 30.44
N TYR A 63 8.04 -23.52 30.02
CA TYR A 63 6.92 -24.03 30.79
C TYR A 63 7.06 -25.54 31.06
N ILE A 64 7.36 -26.32 30.03
CA ILE A 64 7.59 -27.77 30.15
C ILE A 64 8.79 -28.05 31.06
N GLY A 65 9.91 -27.34 30.87
CA GLY A 65 11.12 -27.51 31.67
C GLY A 65 10.88 -27.26 33.16
N VAL A 66 10.21 -26.14 33.51
CA VAL A 66 9.86 -25.84 34.91
C VAL A 66 8.90 -26.89 35.47
N SER A 67 7.91 -27.34 34.70
CA SER A 67 7.00 -28.40 35.12
C SER A 67 7.72 -29.71 35.43
N ILE A 68 8.73 -30.10 34.64
CA ILE A 68 9.53 -31.30 34.88
C ILE A 68 10.38 -31.15 36.14
N VAL A 69 11.04 -30.01 36.32
CA VAL A 69 11.87 -29.76 37.51
C VAL A 69 11.03 -29.82 38.78
N LEU A 70 9.86 -29.18 38.78
CA LEU A 70 8.94 -29.23 39.93
C LEU A 70 8.43 -30.66 40.19
N PHE A 71 8.16 -31.44 39.15
CA PHE A 71 7.73 -32.84 39.29
C PHE A 71 8.82 -33.73 39.90
N ILE A 72 10.10 -33.48 39.63
CA ILE A 72 11.21 -34.26 40.19
C ILE A 72 11.50 -33.86 41.65
N VAL A 73 11.29 -32.58 41.98
CA VAL A 73 11.50 -32.04 43.34
C VAL A 73 10.35 -32.39 44.29
N SER A 74 9.12 -32.53 43.76
CA SER A 74 7.93 -32.92 44.51
C SER A 74 7.84 -34.42 44.71
#